data_AF-A0A180EW84-F1
#
_entry.id   AF-A0A180EW84-F1
#
_cell.length_a   1.000
_cell.length_b   1.000
_cell.length_c   1.000
_cell.angle_alpha   90.00
_cell.angle_beta   90.00
_cell.angle_gamma   90.00
#
_symmetry.space_group_name_H-M   'P 1'
#
loop_
_entity.id
_entity.type
_entity.pdbx_description
1 polymer ?
#
loop_
_entity_poly.entity_id
_entity_poly.type
_entity_poly.pdbx_seq_one_letter_code
_entity_poly.pdbx_strand_id
1 'polypeptide(L)'
;MNLYPTNLTDPRYDVILAIIGDNRRRNHSLREIFDALFYLLKTGCQWRMLPHEFPPWKLVCYYFSKWKNNGTFEGINDILRDGFRKGNGRNSSPSVGLIDSQSVKTTGAGGQERGFDGG
;
A
#
# COMPACT_ATOMS: atom_id res chain seq x y z
N MET A 1 0.39 5.94 20.66
CA MET A 1 -0.29 7.24 20.43
C MET A 1 -0.71 7.27 18.97
N ASN A 2 -2.00 7.19 18.66
CA ASN A 2 -2.49 7.30 17.27
C ASN A 2 -2.68 8.78 16.94
N LEU A 3 -1.69 9.38 16.27
CA LEU A 3 -1.77 10.80 15.87
C LEU A 3 -2.85 11.04 14.81
N TYR A 4 -3.05 10.07 13.90
CA TYR A 4 -4.08 10.15 12.87
C TYR A 4 -5.03 8.95 12.93
N PRO A 5 -6.30 9.11 12.53
CA PRO A 5 -7.25 8.00 12.42
C PRO A 5 -6.83 6.90 11.43
N THR A 6 -5.88 7.21 10.54
CA THR A 6 -5.31 6.30 9.54
C THR A 6 -4.20 5.40 10.09
N ASN A 7 -3.67 5.70 11.27
CA ASN A 7 -2.61 4.90 11.86
C ASN A 7 -3.10 3.48 12.17
N LEU A 8 -2.22 2.51 11.93
CA LEU A 8 -2.46 1.13 12.27
C LEU A 8 -2.55 0.95 13.78
N THR A 9 -3.57 0.19 14.21
CA THR A 9 -3.59 -0.41 15.54
C THR A 9 -2.53 -1.49 15.64
N ASP A 10 -1.98 -1.75 16.83
CA ASP A 10 -0.91 -2.74 17.04
C ASP A 10 -1.25 -4.11 16.42
N PRO A 11 -2.45 -4.70 16.62
CA PRO A 11 -2.77 -6.01 16.03
C PRO A 11 -2.77 -6.04 14.50
N ARG A 12 -3.11 -4.92 13.85
CA ARG A 12 -3.10 -4.81 12.39
C ARG A 12 -1.67 -4.70 11.87
N TYR A 13 -0.83 -3.97 12.61
CA TYR A 13 0.58 -3.84 12.27
C TYR A 13 1.33 -5.16 12.44
N ASP A 14 1.04 -5.93 13.50
CA ASP A 14 1.68 -7.23 13.75
C ASP A 14 1.45 -8.22 12.61
N VAL A 15 0.24 -8.25 12.05
CA VAL A 15 -0.08 -9.08 10.87
C VAL A 15 0.75 -8.66 9.65
N ILE A 16 0.87 -7.37 9.38
CA ILE A 16 1.68 -6.85 8.26
C ILE A 16 3.16 -7.17 8.48
N LEU A 17 3.66 -7.00 9.70
CA LEU A 17 5.05 -7.26 10.04
C LEU A 17 5.40 -8.75 9.87
N ALA A 18 4.50 -9.65 10.29
CA ALA A 18 4.67 -11.09 10.10
C ALA A 18 4.77 -11.47 8.61
N ILE A 19 4.05 -10.78 7.73
CA ILE A 19 4.10 -11.01 6.28
C ILE A 19 5.43 -10.51 5.68
N ILE A 20 5.89 -9.33 6.10
CA ILE A 20 7.11 -8.73 5.54
C ILE A 20 8.38 -9.43 6.04
N GLY A 21 8.37 -9.95 7.27
CA GLY A 21 9.47 -10.74 7.83
C GLY A 21 10.81 -9.99 7.93
N ASP A 22 10.79 -8.67 8.05
CA ASP A 22 12.00 -7.84 8.01
C ASP A 22 12.38 -7.27 9.38
N ASN A 23 13.42 -7.85 9.97
CA ASN A 23 13.95 -7.47 11.29
C ASN A 23 15.15 -6.52 11.25
N ARG A 24 15.42 -5.85 10.12
CA ARG A 24 16.55 -4.90 10.04
C ARG A 24 16.33 -3.72 10.98
N ARG A 25 17.40 -3.30 11.67
CA ARG A 25 17.41 -2.05 12.45
C ARG A 25 17.28 -0.84 11.53
N ARG A 26 16.47 0.13 11.94
CA ARG A 26 16.15 1.34 11.17
C ARG A 26 15.98 2.53 12.09
N ASN A 27 16.21 3.73 11.55
CA ASN A 27 15.89 4.98 12.23
C ASN A 27 14.38 5.26 12.25
N HIS A 28 13.66 4.84 11.20
CA HIS A 28 12.20 4.87 11.14
C HIS A 28 11.68 3.45 11.01
N SER A 29 10.75 3.07 11.88
CA SER A 29 10.08 1.78 11.88
C SER A 29 9.25 1.59 10.61
N LEU A 30 9.02 0.34 10.20
CA LEU A 30 8.10 0.07 9.08
C LEU A 30 6.68 0.51 9.41
N ARG A 31 6.29 0.53 10.69
CA ARG A 31 4.99 1.07 11.13
C ARG A 31 4.82 2.51 10.72
N GLU A 32 5.79 3.37 11.00
CA GLU A 32 5.72 4.78 10.63
C GLU A 32 5.63 4.97 9.11
N ILE A 33 6.29 4.09 8.34
CA ILE A 33 6.19 4.08 6.88
C ILE A 33 4.76 3.68 6.43
N PHE A 34 4.17 2.63 7.00
CA PHE A 34 2.80 2.23 6.69
C PHE A 34 1.77 3.27 7.11
N ASP A 35 1.90 3.85 8.31
CA ASP A 35 1.02 4.90 8.80
C ASP A 35 1.04 6.12 7.85
N ALA A 36 2.24 6.51 7.40
CA ALA A 36 2.40 7.57 6.40
C ALA A 36 1.76 7.22 5.05
N LEU A 37 1.93 5.98 4.57
CA LEU A 37 1.32 5.51 3.32
C LEU A 37 -0.21 5.48 3.42
N PHE A 38 -0.78 5.03 4.54
CA PHE A 38 -2.23 5.02 4.74
C PHE A 38 -2.80 6.42 4.92
N TYR A 39 -2.07 7.33 5.56
CA TYR A 39 -2.43 8.73 5.59
C TYR A 39 -2.51 9.31 4.17
N LEU A 40 -1.46 9.11 3.36
CA LEU A 40 -1.41 9.60 1.99
C LEU A 40 -2.49 8.97 1.11
N LEU A 41 -2.72 7.67 1.24
CA LEU A 41 -3.77 6.94 0.52
C LEU A 41 -5.16 7.46 0.87
N LYS A 42 -5.43 7.75 2.15
CA LYS A 42 -6.74 8.20 2.62
C LYS A 42 -7.02 9.65 2.28
N THR A 43 -6.01 10.51 2.36
CA THR A 43 -6.15 11.97 2.16
C THR A 43 -5.92 12.42 0.73
N GLY A 44 -5.15 11.65 -0.05
CA GLY A 44 -4.70 12.04 -1.38
C GLY A 44 -3.71 13.21 -1.39
N CYS A 45 -3.11 13.55 -0.24
CA CYS A 45 -2.17 14.66 -0.19
C CYS A 45 -0.95 14.41 -1.08
N GLN A 46 -0.37 15.47 -1.64
CA GLN A 46 0.88 15.35 -2.41
C GLN A 46 2.01 14.83 -1.51
N TRP A 47 2.94 14.06 -2.08
CA TRP A 47 4.09 13.52 -1.33
C TRP A 47 4.85 14.57 -0.52
N ARG A 48 5.07 15.76 -1.09
CA ARG A 48 5.79 16.87 -0.43
C ARG A 48 4.98 17.55 0.68
N MET A 49 3.68 17.28 0.75
CA MET A 49 2.75 17.78 1.78
C MET A 49 2.50 16.77 2.90
N LEU A 50 3.20 15.64 2.90
CA LEU A 50 3.12 14.68 4.00
C LEU A 50 3.51 15.40 5.31
N PRO A 51 2.71 15.25 6.40
CA PRO A 51 3.00 15.89 7.67
C PRO A 51 4.42 15.61 8.18
N HIS A 52 5.06 16.63 8.79
CA HIS A 52 6.44 16.54 9.26
C HIS A 52 6.68 15.56 10.41
N GLU A 53 5.60 15.10 11.05
CA GLU A 53 5.64 14.07 12.10
C GLU A 53 5.88 12.67 11.53
N PHE A 54 5.60 12.47 10.23
CA PHE A 54 5.94 11.23 9.54
C PHE A 54 7.42 11.22 9.10
N PRO A 55 7.97 10.03 8.78
CA PRO A 55 9.28 9.94 8.16
C PRO A 55 9.38 10.81 6.90
N PRO A 56 10.58 11.29 6.53
CA PRO A 56 10.76 12.15 5.37
C PRO A 56 10.09 11.58 4.12
N TRP A 57 9.33 12.40 3.39
CA TRP A 57 8.54 11.93 2.24
C TRP A 57 9.35 11.11 1.22
N LYS A 58 10.62 11.45 1.02
CA LYS A 58 11.54 10.70 0.13
C LYS A 58 11.73 9.25 0.58
N LEU A 59 11.83 9.03 1.89
CA LEU A 59 11.97 7.70 2.48
C LEU A 59 10.66 6.90 2.32
N VAL A 60 9.52 7.55 2.55
CA VAL A 60 8.20 6.93 2.34
C VAL A 60 8.01 6.56 0.86
N CYS A 61 8.34 7.45 -0.08
CA CYS A 61 8.35 7.17 -1.52
C CYS A 61 9.29 6.02 -1.90
N TYR A 62 10.46 5.94 -1.26
CA TYR A 62 11.42 4.85 -1.50
C TYR A 62 10.81 3.50 -1.15
N TYR A 63 10.21 3.36 0.03
CA TYR A 63 9.56 2.11 0.43
C TYR A 63 8.36 1.79 -0.44
N PHE A 64 7.52 2.78 -0.75
CA PHE A 64 6.41 2.60 -1.69
C PHE A 64 6.90 2.04 -3.03
N SER A 65 7.89 2.69 -3.64
CA SER A 65 8.44 2.26 -4.93
C SER A 65 9.05 0.86 -4.85
N LYS A 66 9.80 0.57 -3.79
CA LYS A 66 10.40 -0.74 -3.55
C LYS A 66 9.33 -1.84 -3.46
N TRP A 67 8.31 -1.62 -2.64
CA TRP A 67 7.24 -2.60 -2.39
C TRP A 67 6.29 -2.78 -3.56
N LYS A 68 6.02 -1.71 -4.31
CA LYS A 68 5.28 -1.78 -5.57
C LYS A 68 6.04 -2.59 -6.61
N ASN A 69 7.34 -2.35 -6.76
CA ASN A 69 8.11 -2.97 -7.85
C ASN A 69 8.48 -4.43 -7.58
N ASN A 70 8.52 -4.86 -6.32
CA ASN A 70 8.87 -6.24 -5.98
C ASN A 70 7.65 -7.11 -5.59
N GLY A 71 6.42 -6.62 -5.79
CA GLY A 71 5.20 -7.39 -5.53
C GLY A 71 4.81 -7.51 -4.05
N THR A 72 5.39 -6.71 -3.14
CA THR A 72 5.13 -6.85 -1.70
C THR A 72 3.69 -6.50 -1.36
N PHE A 73 3.12 -5.47 -1.98
CA PHE A 73 1.73 -5.08 -1.71
C PHE A 73 0.74 -6.13 -2.19
N GLU A 74 1.00 -6.73 -3.35
CA GLU A 74 0.24 -7.85 -3.91
C GLU A 74 0.28 -9.04 -2.95
N GLY A 75 1.46 -9.43 -2.48
CA GLY A 75 1.62 -10.51 -1.50
C GLY A 75 0.89 -10.26 -0.18
N ILE A 76 0.98 -9.04 0.36
CA ILE A 76 0.23 -8.65 1.57
C ILE A 76 -1.28 -8.77 1.31
N ASN A 77 -1.76 -8.22 0.19
CA ASN A 77 -3.18 -8.22 -0.16
C ASN A 77 -3.71 -9.63 -0.37
N ASP A 78 -2.95 -10.51 -1.04
CA ASP A 78 -3.31 -11.90 -1.26
C ASP A 78 -3.46 -12.66 0.06
N ILE A 79 -2.49 -12.53 0.98
CA ILE A 79 -2.54 -13.20 2.29
C ILE A 79 -3.73 -12.71 3.11
N LEU A 80 -3.95 -11.39 3.16
CA LEU A 80 -5.08 -10.79 3.89
C LEU A 80 -6.43 -11.22 3.30
N ARG A 81 -6.56 -11.19 1.97
CA ARG A 81 -7.77 -11.61 1.25
C ARG A 81 -8.07 -13.08 1.52
N ASP A 82 -7.05 -13.94 1.42
CA ASP A 82 -7.20 -15.38 1.63
C ASP A 82 -7.60 -15.70 3.08
N GLY A 83 -6.99 -15.04 4.06
CA GLY A 83 -7.37 -15.14 5.47
C GLY A 83 -8.82 -14.71 5.71
N PHE A 84 -9.21 -13.56 5.14
CA PHE A 84 -10.59 -13.06 5.25
C PHE A 84 -11.59 -14.03 4.61
N ARG A 85 -11.30 -14.57 3.42
CA ARG A 85 -12.19 -15.51 2.73
C ARG A 85 -12.38 -16.80 3.52
N LYS A 86 -11.29 -17.40 4.01
CA LYS A 86 -11.33 -18.61 4.83
C LYS A 86 -12.09 -18.38 6.13
N GLY A 87 -11.87 -17.24 6.78
CA GLY A 87 -12.61 -16.84 7.99
C GLY A 87 -14.12 -16.70 7.77
N ASN A 88 -14.55 -16.46 6.53
CA ASN A 88 -15.95 -16.40 6.11
C ASN A 88 -16.46 -17.73 5.49
N GLY A 89 -15.74 -18.84 5.68
CA GLY A 89 -16.14 -20.16 5.16
C GLY A 89 -16.05 -20.31 3.63
N ARG A 90 -15.26 -19.46 2.96
CA ARG A 90 -15.06 -19.47 1.51
C ARG A 90 -13.68 -20.01 1.14
N ASN A 91 -13.55 -20.57 -0.07
CA ASN A 91 -12.25 -20.97 -0.63
C ASN A 91 -11.32 -19.75 -0.84
N SER A 92 -10.00 -19.95 -0.68
CA SER A 92 -8.94 -18.95 -0.96
C SER A 92 -9.15 -18.33 -2.33
N SER A 93 -9.17 -19.17 -3.36
CA SER A 93 -9.42 -18.74 -4.72
C SER A 93 -10.91 -18.44 -4.92
N PRO A 94 -11.27 -17.31 -5.54
CA PRO A 94 -12.65 -17.04 -5.95
C PRO A 94 -13.07 -17.95 -7.10
N SER A 95 -14.37 -18.22 -7.19
CA SER A 95 -14.96 -18.96 -8.32
C SER A 95 -15.08 -18.10 -9.59
N VAL A 96 -15.10 -16.77 -9.45
CA VAL A 96 -15.19 -15.80 -10.55
C VAL A 96 -14.27 -14.61 -10.26
N GLY A 97 -13.51 -14.17 -11.26
CA GLY A 97 -12.72 -12.93 -11.23
C GLY A 97 -13.39 -11.87 -12.11
N LEU A 98 -13.68 -10.70 -11.53
CA LEU A 98 -14.11 -9.51 -12.28
C LEU A 98 -12.88 -8.62 -12.46
N ILE A 99 -12.53 -8.33 -13.71
CA ILE A 99 -11.45 -7.40 -14.07
C ILE A 99 -12.11 -6.14 -14.59
N ASP A 100 -11.85 -5.02 -13.91
CA ASP A 100 -12.27 -3.69 -14.35
C ASP A 100 -11.02 -2.89 -14.72
N SER A 101 -11.05 -2.19 -15.84
CA SER A 101 -9.96 -1.31 -16.28
C SER A 101 -10.44 0.14 -16.30
N GLN A 102 -9.67 1.01 -15.66
CA GLN A 102 -9.93 2.45 -15.67
C GLN A 102 -8.77 3.18 -16.36
N SER A 103 -9.11 3.96 -17.39
CA SER A 103 -8.16 4.86 -18.04
C SER A 103 -8.09 6.18 -17.27
N VAL A 104 -6.87 6.63 -16.93
CA VAL A 104 -6.62 7.95 -16.34
C VAL A 104 -5.91 8.80 -17.38
N LYS A 105 -6.50 9.94 -17.74
CA LYS A 105 -5.87 10.89 -18.67
C LYS A 105 -4.59 11.44 -18.04
N THR A 106 -3.45 11.09 -18.63
CA THR A 106 -2.16 11.66 -18.25
C THR A 106 -1.92 12.96 -19.03
N THR A 107 -1.11 13.87 -18.50
CA THR A 107 -0.69 15.06 -19.25
C THR A 107 0.23 14.65 -20.40
N GLY A 108 0.41 15.51 -21.41
CA GLY A 108 1.22 15.21 -22.61
C GLY A 108 2.67 14.79 -22.36
N ALA A 109 3.17 14.97 -21.13
CA ALA A 109 4.46 14.50 -20.64
C ALA A 109 4.44 13.09 -19.99
N GLY A 110 3.40 12.29 -20.22
CA GLY A 110 3.35 10.89 -19.76
C GLY A 110 4.49 10.05 -20.34
N GLY A 111 4.98 9.06 -19.57
CA GLY A 111 6.08 8.18 -19.94
C GLY A 111 5.85 7.34 -21.21
N GLN A 112 6.84 6.53 -21.58
CA GLN A 112 6.82 5.74 -22.83
C GLN A 112 5.65 4.75 -22.91
N GLU A 113 5.15 4.27 -21.76
CA GLU A 113 4.00 3.38 -21.71
C GLU A 113 2.70 4.16 -21.56
N ARG A 114 1.94 4.24 -22.66
CA ARG A 114 0.61 4.85 -22.73
C ARG A 114 -0.38 3.82 -23.22
N GLY A 115 -1.47 3.64 -22.48
CA GLY A 115 -2.62 2.88 -22.95
C GLY A 115 -3.37 3.65 -24.03
N PHE A 116 -3.80 2.96 -25.09
CA PHE A 116 -4.74 3.50 -26.07
C PHE A 116 -6.17 3.29 -25.56
N ASP A 117 -6.96 4.37 -25.56
CA ASP A 117 -8.40 4.31 -25.27
C ASP A 117 -9.14 4.11 -26.60
N GLY A 118 -9.85 2.99 -26.72
CA GLY A 118 -10.55 2.58 -27.95
C GLY A 118 -11.99 3.07 -28.01
N GLY A 119 -12.20 4.37 -27.81
CA GLY A 119 -13.50 5.04 -27.92
C GLY A 119 -13.69 5.72 -29.26
#